data_AF-A0A5P1V314-F1
#
_entry.id   AF-A0A5P1V314-F1
#
_cell.length_a   1.000
_cell.length_b   1.000
_cell.length_c   1.000
_cell.angle_alpha   90.00
_cell.angle_beta   90.00
_cell.angle_gamma   90.00
#
_symmetry.space_group_name_H-M   'P 1'
#
loop_
_entity.id
_entity.type
_entity.pdbx_description
1 polymer ?
#
loop_
_entity_poly.entity_id
_entity_poly.type
_entity_poly.pdbx_seq_one_letter_code
_entity_poly.pdbx_strand_id
1 'polypeptide(L)'
;MNIKKTLAVALGIGTLLTGSAFAQKGMGGTGRPMYPPVEPAKLQEFCKDVQPLYQREAQLRAELRSIILQPSPNWDTILAKEQELAKIRVEIMKKGHEKGLPLGKVGMWRKYCGW
;
A
#
# COMPACT_ATOMS: atom_id res chain seq x y z
N MET A 1 -32.79 59.37 -18.49
CA MET A 1 -33.16 58.56 -17.29
C MET A 1 -32.10 57.49 -17.08
N ASN A 2 -31.48 57.52 -15.91
CA ASN A 2 -30.29 56.75 -15.53
C ASN A 2 -30.61 55.26 -15.30
N ILE A 3 -29.96 54.35 -16.03
CA ILE A 3 -29.97 52.91 -15.74
C ILE A 3 -28.88 52.66 -14.69
N LYS A 4 -29.34 52.37 -13.48
CA LYS A 4 -28.52 52.18 -12.28
C LYS A 4 -27.71 50.87 -12.39
N LYS A 5 -26.43 51.00 -12.05
CA LYS A 5 -25.51 49.91 -11.69
C LYS A 5 -26.11 49.10 -10.54
N THR A 6 -26.22 47.78 -10.66
CA THR A 6 -26.14 46.89 -9.50
C THR A 6 -25.58 45.53 -9.92
N LEU A 7 -24.33 45.30 -9.54
CA LEU A 7 -23.59 44.06 -9.70
C LEU A 7 -23.68 43.38 -8.33
N ALA A 8 -24.54 42.36 -8.21
CA ALA A 8 -24.68 41.58 -6.98
C ALA A 8 -23.96 40.24 -7.16
N VAL A 9 -22.65 40.26 -6.91
CA VAL A 9 -21.84 39.06 -6.69
C VAL A 9 -22.15 38.59 -5.27
N ALA A 10 -22.99 37.56 -5.15
CA ALA A 10 -23.17 36.84 -3.90
C ALA A 10 -22.04 35.81 -3.76
N LEU A 11 -20.96 36.22 -3.10
CA LEU A 11 -19.90 35.32 -2.62
C LEU A 11 -20.47 34.45 -1.50
N GLY A 12 -20.90 33.25 -1.86
CA GLY A 12 -21.16 32.17 -0.91
C GLY A 12 -19.84 31.60 -0.42
N ILE A 13 -19.30 32.18 0.65
CA ILE A 13 -18.24 31.56 1.46
C ILE A 13 -18.95 30.56 2.38
N GLY A 14 -18.98 29.31 1.94
CA GLY A 14 -19.45 28.16 2.72
C GLY A 14 -18.37 27.09 2.69
N THR A 15 -17.61 27.03 3.77
CA THR A 15 -16.67 25.97 4.18
C THR A 15 -17.08 24.58 3.69
N LEU A 16 -16.11 23.79 3.19
CA LEU A 16 -15.75 22.48 3.73
C LEU A 16 -14.44 22.01 3.08
N LEU A 17 -13.42 21.87 3.92
CA LEU A 17 -12.19 21.13 3.64
C LEU A 17 -12.55 19.66 3.37
N THR A 18 -12.89 19.32 2.14
CA THR A 18 -12.87 17.93 1.70
C THR A 18 -11.44 17.62 1.31
N GLY A 19 -10.69 17.04 2.25
CA GLY A 19 -9.41 16.42 1.98
C GLY A 19 -9.51 15.54 0.74
N SER A 20 -8.45 15.55 -0.07
CA SER A 20 -8.28 14.72 -1.26
C SER A 20 -8.82 13.32 -1.00
N ALA A 21 -10.00 13.02 -1.55
CA ALA A 21 -10.54 11.68 -1.58
C ALA A 21 -9.51 10.81 -2.30
N PHE A 22 -8.89 9.90 -1.56
CA PHE A 22 -8.02 8.89 -2.12
C PHE A 22 -8.75 8.17 -3.24
N ALA A 23 -8.17 8.29 -4.43
CA ALA A 23 -8.35 7.48 -5.62
C ALA A 23 -9.46 6.41 -5.54
N GLN A 24 -10.51 6.68 -6.31
CA GLN A 24 -11.42 5.70 -6.89
C GLN A 24 -10.62 4.49 -7.42
N LYS A 25 -10.55 3.41 -6.61
CA LYS A 25 -9.86 2.17 -6.96
C LYS A 25 -10.69 1.42 -8.00
N GLY A 26 -10.06 1.23 -9.16
CA GLY A 26 -10.68 0.77 -10.39
C GLY A 26 -11.32 -0.62 -10.37
N MET A 27 -12.17 -0.78 -11.37
CA MET A 27 -12.78 -2.01 -11.89
C MET A 27 -11.79 -3.20 -11.90
N GLY A 28 -12.23 -4.35 -11.37
CA GLY A 28 -11.56 -5.63 -11.60
C GLY A 28 -11.82 -6.67 -10.52
N GLY A 29 -12.82 -7.53 -10.72
CA GLY A 29 -12.99 -8.79 -9.97
C GLY A 29 -14.28 -8.87 -9.16
N THR A 30 -15.24 -9.63 -9.68
CA THR A 30 -16.37 -10.19 -8.95
C THR A 30 -15.87 -11.13 -7.84
N GLY A 31 -15.49 -10.57 -6.72
CA GLY A 31 -15.16 -11.30 -5.52
C GLY A 31 -15.33 -10.36 -4.34
N ARG A 32 -16.17 -10.73 -3.37
CA ARG A 32 -16.28 -10.01 -2.10
C ARG A 32 -14.86 -9.70 -1.60
N PRO A 33 -14.58 -8.48 -1.10
CA PRO A 33 -13.30 -8.22 -0.45
C PRO A 33 -13.18 -9.26 0.66
N MET A 34 -12.26 -10.20 0.48
CA MET A 34 -12.04 -11.31 1.41
C MET A 34 -11.34 -10.72 2.63
N TYR A 35 -12.04 -9.93 3.42
CA TYR A 35 -11.49 -9.40 4.65
C TYR A 35 -11.09 -10.59 5.54
N PRO A 36 -9.88 -10.58 6.10
CA PRO A 36 -9.47 -11.63 7.02
C PRO A 36 -10.40 -11.61 8.24
N PRO A 37 -10.60 -12.75 8.92
CA PRO A 37 -11.43 -12.84 10.13
C PRO A 37 -10.69 -12.23 11.32
N VAL A 38 -10.35 -10.94 11.26
CA VAL A 38 -9.61 -10.18 12.27
C VAL A 38 -10.30 -8.83 12.50
N GLU A 39 -10.15 -8.29 13.70
CA GLU A 39 -10.63 -6.95 14.03
C GLU A 39 -10.01 -5.89 13.10
N PRO A 40 -10.82 -4.94 12.58
CA PRO A 40 -10.33 -3.90 11.67
C PRO A 40 -9.17 -3.08 12.23
N ALA A 41 -9.15 -2.84 13.55
CA ALA A 41 -8.07 -2.09 14.21
C ALA A 41 -6.72 -2.81 14.13
N LYS A 42 -6.70 -4.13 14.38
CA LYS A 42 -5.48 -4.96 14.27
C LYS A 42 -4.98 -5.06 12.84
N LEU A 43 -5.90 -5.10 11.87
CA LEU A 43 -5.54 -5.05 10.46
C LEU A 43 -4.91 -3.70 10.08
N GLN A 44 -5.48 -2.58 10.53
CA GLN A 44 -4.89 -1.27 10.27
C GLN A 44 -3.50 -1.12 10.89
N GLU A 45 -3.32 -1.61 12.12
CA GLU A 45 -2.03 -1.62 12.80
C GLU A 45 -1.01 -2.48 12.05
N PHE A 46 -1.39 -3.72 11.67
CA PHE A 46 -0.57 -4.57 10.83
C PHE A 46 -0.14 -3.85 9.55
N CYS A 47 -1.07 -3.22 8.83
CA CYS A 47 -0.78 -2.52 7.58
C CYS A 47 0.23 -1.38 7.79
N LYS A 48 0.10 -0.59 8.86
CA LYS A 48 1.08 0.46 9.19
C LYS A 48 2.46 -0.13 9.48
N ASP A 49 2.53 -1.21 10.25
CA ASP A 49 3.79 -1.84 10.65
C ASP A 49 4.53 -2.48 9.48
N VAL A 50 3.81 -3.08 8.52
CA VAL A 50 4.43 -3.78 7.39
C VAL A 50 4.59 -2.92 6.14
N GLN A 51 4.04 -1.70 6.11
CA GLN A 51 4.21 -0.77 5.00
C GLN A 51 5.70 -0.54 4.63
N PRO A 52 6.58 -0.16 5.57
CA PRO A 52 8.01 0.03 5.26
C PRO A 52 8.68 -1.28 4.83
N LEU A 53 8.27 -2.42 5.38
CA LEU A 53 8.79 -3.74 5.02
C LEU A 53 8.46 -4.08 3.56
N TYR A 54 7.23 -3.83 3.10
CA TYR A 54 6.85 -4.03 1.71
C TYR A 54 7.53 -3.05 0.75
N GLN A 55 7.75 -1.80 1.17
CA GLN A 55 8.53 -0.83 0.38
C GLN A 55 9.97 -1.31 0.21
N ARG A 56 10.60 -1.79 1.29
CA ARG A 56 11.96 -2.34 1.24
C ARG A 56 12.02 -3.62 0.41
N GLU A 57 11.03 -4.51 0.55
CA GLU A 57 10.92 -5.72 -0.28
C GLU A 57 10.87 -5.37 -1.78
N ALA A 58 10.07 -4.37 -2.15
CA ALA A 58 9.94 -3.92 -3.54
C ALA A 58 11.26 -3.33 -4.09
N GLN A 59 11.95 -2.51 -3.29
CA GLN A 59 13.26 -1.97 -3.64
C GLN A 59 14.30 -3.08 -3.84
N LEU A 60 14.41 -4.02 -2.90
CA LEU A 60 15.34 -5.13 -3.00
C LEU A 60 15.06 -6.03 -4.20
N ARG A 61 13.78 -6.28 -4.53
CA ARG A 61 13.41 -7.02 -5.75
C ARG A 61 13.84 -6.29 -7.02
N ALA A 62 13.73 -4.96 -7.06
CA ALA A 62 14.18 -4.16 -8.19
C ALA A 62 15.70 -4.20 -8.34
N GLU A 63 16.45 -4.06 -7.24
CA GLU A 63 17.90 -4.20 -7.21
C GLU A 63 18.33 -5.61 -7.66
N LEU A 64 17.71 -6.65 -7.12
CA LEU A 64 18.01 -8.04 -7.48
C LEU A 64 17.79 -8.29 -8.96
N ARG A 65 16.65 -7.81 -9.51
CA ARG A 65 16.37 -7.88 -10.95
C ARG A 65 17.45 -7.17 -11.76
N SER A 66 17.93 -6.01 -11.32
CA SER A 66 18.99 -5.29 -12.05
C SER A 66 20.31 -6.07 -12.10
N ILE A 67 20.66 -6.80 -11.03
CA ILE A 67 21.89 -7.60 -10.94
C ILE A 67 21.76 -8.87 -11.78
N ILE A 68 20.63 -9.56 -11.70
CA ILE A 68 20.37 -10.81 -12.46
C ILE A 68 20.42 -10.58 -13.96
N LEU A 69 20.02 -9.38 -14.43
CA LEU A 69 20.01 -9.04 -15.85
C LEU A 69 21.37 -8.58 -16.39
N GLN A 70 22.41 -8.50 -15.56
CA GLN A 70 23.77 -8.17 -16.03
C GLN A 70 24.38 -9.34 -16.83
N PRO A 71 25.25 -9.06 -17.83
CA PRO A 71 25.93 -10.11 -18.60
C PRO A 71 26.78 -11.08 -17.74
N SER A 72 27.30 -10.60 -16.62
CA SER A 72 28.08 -11.37 -15.65
C SER A 72 27.54 -11.14 -14.23
N PRO A 73 26.45 -11.82 -13.83
CA PRO A 73 25.83 -11.59 -12.52
C PRO A 73 26.75 -12.08 -11.38
N ASN A 74 26.82 -11.29 -10.30
CA ASN A 74 27.52 -11.68 -9.08
C ASN A 74 26.58 -12.52 -8.19
N TRP A 75 26.82 -13.84 -8.16
CA TRP A 75 25.98 -14.80 -7.43
C TRP A 75 26.01 -14.63 -5.91
N ASP A 76 27.14 -14.22 -5.32
CA ASP A 76 27.23 -13.98 -3.88
C ASP A 76 26.39 -12.77 -3.46
N THR A 77 26.39 -11.72 -4.28
CA THR A 77 25.53 -10.54 -4.07
C THR A 77 24.06 -10.89 -4.20
N ILE A 78 23.70 -11.72 -5.19
CA ILE A 78 22.33 -12.21 -5.37
C ILE A 78 21.89 -13.02 -4.14
N LEU A 79 22.73 -13.95 -3.68
CA LEU A 79 22.44 -14.78 -2.52
C LEU A 79 22.21 -13.93 -1.26
N ALA A 80 23.08 -12.96 -0.98
CA ALA A 80 22.94 -12.07 0.16
C ALA A 80 21.61 -11.29 0.11
N LYS A 81 21.24 -10.76 -1.06
CA LYS A 81 19.98 -10.03 -1.24
C LYS A 81 18.73 -10.92 -1.15
N GLU A 82 18.79 -12.16 -1.63
CA GLU A 82 17.71 -13.14 -1.45
C GLU A 82 17.53 -13.50 0.03
N GLN A 83 18.61 -13.62 0.80
CA GLN A 83 18.53 -13.82 2.25
C GLN A 83 17.89 -12.62 2.96
N GLU A 84 18.20 -11.38 2.55
CA GLU A 84 17.52 -10.19 3.07
C GLU A 84 16.02 -10.19 2.74
N LEU A 85 15.65 -10.53 1.50
CA LEU A 85 14.24 -10.69 1.10
C LEU A 85 13.53 -11.74 1.95
N ALA A 86 14.18 -12.88 2.20
CA ALA A 86 13.62 -13.94 3.05
C ALA A 86 13.39 -13.45 4.49
N LYS A 87 14.34 -12.71 5.07
CA LYS A 87 14.19 -12.11 6.42
C LYS A 87 12.98 -11.17 6.48
N ILE A 88 12.82 -10.28 5.50
CA ILE A 88 11.67 -9.37 5.42
C ILE A 88 10.35 -10.16 5.34
N ARG A 89 10.28 -11.20 4.50
CA ARG A 89 9.08 -12.04 4.38
C ARG A 89 8.73 -12.71 5.70
N VAL A 90 9.72 -13.25 6.42
CA VAL A 90 9.52 -13.86 7.74
C VAL A 90 9.02 -12.82 8.75
N GLU A 91 9.57 -11.61 8.74
CA GLU A 91 9.13 -10.55 9.64
C GLU A 91 7.68 -10.13 9.38
N ILE A 92 7.29 -9.97 8.11
CA ILE A 92 5.89 -9.70 7.74
C ILE A 92 4.99 -10.85 8.20
N MET A 93 5.42 -12.10 8.03
CA MET A 93 4.66 -13.28 8.50
C MET A 93 4.49 -13.29 10.01
N LYS A 94 5.55 -12.98 10.75
CA LYS A 94 5.54 -12.88 12.21
C LYS A 94 4.55 -11.80 12.66
N LYS A 95 4.64 -10.59 12.11
CA LYS A 95 3.72 -9.48 12.42
C LYS A 95 2.28 -9.83 12.07
N GLY A 96 2.05 -10.51 10.96
CA GLY A 96 0.72 -10.99 10.57
C GLY A 96 0.15 -11.98 11.59
N HIS A 97 0.95 -12.97 11.97
CA HIS A 97 0.57 -13.98 12.95
C HIS A 97 0.26 -13.37 14.32
N GLU A 98 1.10 -12.45 14.81
CA GLU A 98 0.90 -11.73 16.09
C GLU A 98 -0.42 -10.93 16.13
N LYS A 99 -0.90 -10.47 14.97
CA LYS A 99 -2.18 -9.76 14.84
C LYS A 99 -3.37 -10.70 14.56
N GLY A 100 -3.15 -12.01 14.50
CA GLY A 100 -4.19 -13.02 14.25
C GLY A 100 -4.58 -13.13 12.77
N LEU A 101 -3.77 -12.62 11.85
CA LEU A 101 -4.00 -12.79 10.42
C LEU A 101 -3.67 -14.22 10.00
N PRO A 102 -4.47 -14.83 9.10
CA PRO A 102 -4.16 -16.15 8.59
C PRO A 102 -2.82 -16.11 7.85
N LEU A 103 -1.94 -17.07 8.15
CA LEU A 103 -0.71 -17.36 7.41
C LEU A 103 -1.07 -17.94 6.03
N GLY A 104 -1.63 -17.10 5.16
CA GLY A 104 -1.98 -17.42 3.78
C GLY A 104 -0.82 -17.21 2.81
N LYS A 105 -1.08 -17.36 1.50
CA LYS A 105 -0.10 -17.07 0.45
C LYS A 105 0.44 -15.64 0.61
N VAL A 106 1.76 -15.53 0.83
CA VAL A 106 2.50 -14.26 0.92
C VAL A 106 2.06 -13.33 -0.22
N GLY A 107 1.62 -12.11 0.11
CA GLY A 107 1.10 -11.13 -0.84
C GLY A 107 -0.42 -10.97 -0.83
N MET A 108 -1.19 -11.89 -0.24
CA MET A 108 -2.63 -11.65 0.00
C MET A 108 -2.87 -10.57 1.05
N TRP A 109 -1.98 -10.42 2.03
CA TRP A 109 -2.10 -9.36 3.05
C TRP A 109 -2.02 -7.94 2.48
N ARG A 110 -1.28 -7.72 1.39
CA ARG A 110 -1.24 -6.42 0.70
C ARG A 110 -2.63 -6.01 0.20
N LYS A 111 -3.43 -6.97 -0.25
CA LYS A 111 -4.81 -6.73 -0.69
C LYS A 111 -5.69 -6.25 0.47
N TYR A 112 -5.46 -6.76 1.68
CA TYR A 112 -6.18 -6.32 2.88
C TYR A 112 -5.81 -4.88 3.26
N CYS A 113 -4.56 -4.47 2.99
CA CYS A 113 -4.09 -3.10 3.20
C CYS A 113 -4.45 -2.12 2.08
N GLY A 114 -5.09 -2.59 0.99
CA GLY A 114 -5.53 -1.74 -0.10
C GLY A 114 -4.46 -1.39 -1.15
N TRP A 115 -3.30 -2.05 -1.14
CA TRP A 115 -2.24 -1.89 -2.15
C TRP A 115 -2.25 -2.99 -3.21
#